data_AF-A0A9X3D0K3-F1
#
_entry.id   AF-A0A9X3D0K3-F1
#
_cell.length_a   1.000
_cell.length_b   1.000
_cell.length_c   1.000
_cell.angle_alpha   90.00
_cell.angle_beta   90.00
_cell.angle_gamma   90.00
#
_symmetry.space_group_name_H-M   'P 1'
#
loop_
_entity.id
_entity.type
_entity.pdbx_description
1 polymer ?
#
loop_
_entity_poly.entity_id
_entity_poly.type
_entity_poly.pdbx_seq_one_letter_code
_entity_poly.pdbx_strand_id
1 'polypeptide(L)'
;MHTYADEHNGHRGIRQLRLLIPLIDGLSESPPESWLRLLTIRADLPTPELQIRVADKTGRIYARIDLGYEKYQIAIEYDGEDFHSTPEQRAHDAARDAQLDDDG
;
A
#
# COMPACT_ATOMS: atom_id res chain seq x y z
N MET A 1 -0.08 -15.83 -14.16
CA MET A 1 -1.22 -14.92 -14.37
C MET A 1 -1.35 -14.50 -15.84
N HIS A 2 -0.28 -14.04 -16.49
CA HIS A 2 -0.25 -13.79 -17.94
C HIS A 2 -0.75 -14.97 -18.79
N THR A 3 -0.17 -16.16 -18.60
CA THR A 3 -0.55 -17.41 -19.31
C THR A 3 -2.04 -17.75 -19.16
N TYR A 4 -2.61 -17.56 -17.97
CA TYR A 4 -4.03 -17.82 -17.72
C TYR A 4 -4.93 -16.88 -18.56
N ALA A 5 -4.59 -15.59 -18.60
CA ALA A 5 -5.36 -14.62 -19.38
C ALA A 5 -5.23 -14.85 -20.89
N ASP A 6 -4.11 -15.38 -21.36
CA ASP A 6 -3.86 -15.67 -22.78
C ASP A 6 -4.62 -16.92 -23.26
N GLU A 7 -4.74 -17.94 -22.40
CA GLU A 7 -5.41 -19.21 -22.70
C GLU A 7 -6.95 -19.14 -22.63
N HIS A 8 -7.53 -18.22 -21.86
CA HIS A 8 -8.98 -18.18 -21.58
C HIS A 8 -9.74 -17.14 -22.42
N ASN A 9 -9.50 -17.10 -23.74
CA ASN A 9 -10.21 -16.19 -24.63
C ASN A 9 -11.75 -16.36 -24.55
N GLY A 10 -12.49 -15.24 -24.50
CA GLY A 10 -13.96 -15.24 -24.49
C GLY A 10 -14.61 -15.42 -23.11
N HIS A 11 -13.84 -15.72 -22.06
CA HIS A 11 -14.36 -15.78 -20.70
C HIS A 11 -14.73 -14.38 -20.17
N ARG A 12 -15.85 -14.29 -19.44
CA ARG A 12 -16.27 -13.06 -18.76
C ARG A 12 -15.15 -12.58 -17.83
N GLY A 13 -14.76 -11.31 -17.95
CA GLY A 13 -13.73 -10.70 -17.11
C GLY A 13 -12.29 -10.78 -17.66
N ILE A 14 -12.01 -11.56 -18.71
CA ILE A 14 -10.63 -11.71 -19.21
C ILE A 14 -10.04 -10.43 -19.80
N ARG A 15 -10.85 -9.58 -20.44
CA ARG A 15 -10.39 -8.26 -20.89
C ARG A 15 -9.94 -7.39 -19.70
N GLN A 16 -10.71 -7.40 -18.61
CA GLN A 16 -10.37 -6.66 -17.40
C GLN A 16 -9.10 -7.24 -16.76
N LEU A 17 -9.00 -8.57 -16.66
CA LEU A 17 -7.82 -9.23 -16.10
C LEU A 17 -6.54 -8.87 -16.88
N ARG A 18 -6.58 -8.85 -18.22
CA ARG A 18 -5.44 -8.44 -19.05
C ARG A 18 -4.98 -7.01 -18.79
N LEU A 19 -5.92 -6.10 -18.51
CA LEU A 19 -5.60 -4.71 -18.16
C LEU A 19 -5.02 -4.59 -16.75
N LEU A 20 -5.45 -5.45 -15.82
CA LEU A 20 -5.00 -5.41 -14.43
C LEU A 20 -3.67 -6.12 -14.22
N ILE A 21 -3.34 -7.18 -14.98
CA ILE A 21 -2.11 -7.98 -14.78
C ILE A 21 -0.84 -7.11 -14.68
N PRO A 22 -0.60 -6.11 -15.55
CA PRO A 22 0.58 -5.24 -15.43
C PRO A 22 0.60 -4.37 -14.18
N LEU A 23 -0.55 -4.19 -13.53
CA LEU A 23 -0.73 -3.33 -12.36
C LEU A 23 -0.69 -4.12 -11.04
N ILE A 24 -0.73 -5.45 -11.09
CA ILE A 24 -0.70 -6.29 -9.89
C ILE A 24 0.68 -6.22 -9.25
N ASP A 25 0.69 -6.06 -7.94
CA ASP A 25 1.90 -6.09 -7.13
C ASP A 25 1.68 -7.09 -5.98
N GLY A 26 2.64 -7.99 -5.79
CA GLY A 26 2.57 -9.04 -4.77
C GLY A 26 2.87 -8.54 -3.36
N LEU A 27 3.33 -7.29 -3.22
CA LEU A 27 3.65 -6.69 -1.92
C LEU A 27 2.44 -6.04 -1.24
N SER A 28 1.31 -5.88 -1.94
CA SER A 28 0.07 -5.41 -1.30
C SER A 28 -0.49 -6.52 -0.41
N GLU A 29 -0.62 -6.25 0.88
CA GLU A 29 -1.02 -7.23 1.89
C GLU A 29 -2.55 -7.24 2.09
N SER A 30 -3.27 -6.26 1.51
CA SER A 30 -4.72 -6.17 1.58
C SER A 30 -5.40 -5.66 0.30
N PRO A 31 -6.71 -5.95 0.10
CA PRO A 31 -7.48 -5.39 -1.00
C PRO A 31 -7.53 -3.85 -1.02
N PRO A 32 -7.70 -3.14 0.12
CA PRO A 32 -7.64 -1.68 0.14
C PRO A 32 -6.31 -1.10 -0.34
N GLU A 33 -5.18 -1.66 0.07
CA GLU A 33 -3.85 -1.23 -0.40
C GLU A 33 -3.72 -1.34 -1.92
N SER A 34 -4.14 -2.49 -2.46
CA SER A 34 -4.16 -2.72 -3.91
C SER A 34 -5.04 -1.67 -4.62
N TRP A 35 -6.17 -1.31 -4.01
CA TRP A 35 -7.11 -0.34 -4.54
C TRP A 35 -6.54 1.09 -4.52
N LEU A 36 -5.90 1.50 -3.42
CA LEU A 36 -5.20 2.77 -3.29
C LEU A 36 -4.08 2.90 -4.30
N ARG A 37 -3.25 1.87 -4.49
CA ARG A 37 -2.20 1.87 -5.52
C ARG A 37 -2.77 2.09 -6.91
N LEU A 38 -3.85 1.39 -7.25
CA LEU A 38 -4.53 1.55 -8.54
C LEU A 38 -5.13 2.94 -8.70
N LEU A 39 -5.71 3.52 -7.65
CA LEU A 39 -6.24 4.88 -7.66
C LEU A 39 -5.13 5.90 -7.94
N THR A 40 -3.98 5.77 -7.25
CA THR A 40 -2.81 6.63 -7.43
C THR A 40 -2.29 6.57 -8.87
N ILE A 41 -2.09 5.38 -9.41
CA ILE A 41 -1.65 5.18 -10.81
C ILE A 41 -2.66 5.79 -11.79
N ARG A 42 -3.96 5.59 -11.54
CA ARG A 42 -5.03 6.11 -12.40
C ARG A 42 -5.16 7.64 -12.35
N ALA A 43 -4.68 8.27 -11.27
CA ALA A 43 -4.63 9.71 -11.12
C ALA A 43 -3.41 10.35 -11.80
N ASP A 44 -2.64 9.59 -12.60
CA ASP A 44 -1.38 10.01 -13.23
C ASP A 44 -0.31 10.47 -12.22
N LEU A 45 -0.43 10.04 -10.97
CA LEU A 45 0.62 10.21 -9.97
C LEU A 45 1.73 9.17 -10.18
N PRO A 46 2.97 9.42 -9.70
CA PRO A 46 4.02 8.41 -9.73
C PRO A 46 3.58 7.12 -9.06
N THR A 47 4.16 5.97 -9.45
CA THR A 47 3.87 4.71 -8.76
C THR A 47 4.41 4.78 -7.33
N PRO A 48 3.57 4.58 -6.29
CA PRO A 48 4.03 4.58 -4.91
C PRO A 48 4.84 3.30 -4.63
N GLU A 49 5.80 3.43 -3.73
CA GLU A 49 6.52 2.32 -3.13
C GLU A 49 5.61 1.61 -2.13
N LEU A 50 5.78 0.30 -1.98
CA LEU A 50 4.99 -0.53 -1.08
C LEU A 50 5.81 -0.95 0.13
N GLN A 51 5.15 -1.06 1.29
CA GLN A 51 5.71 -1.65 2.50
C GLN A 51 7.03 -1.00 2.93
N ILE A 52 7.06 0.34 2.88
CA ILE A 52 8.22 1.18 3.21
C ILE A 52 8.57 1.00 4.68
N ARG A 53 9.83 0.68 4.98
CA ARG A 53 10.31 0.46 6.36
C ARG A 53 10.91 1.74 6.90
N VAL A 54 10.38 2.25 8.01
CA VAL A 54 10.90 3.45 8.66
C VAL A 54 11.77 3.06 9.85
N ALA A 55 13.00 3.59 9.86
CA ALA A 55 14.03 3.27 10.83
C ALA A 55 14.40 4.49 11.68
N ASP A 56 14.66 4.27 12.97
CA ASP A 56 15.22 5.32 13.83
C ASP A 56 16.72 5.55 13.53
N LYS A 57 17.33 6.52 14.23
CA LYS A 57 18.77 6.87 14.09
C LYS A 57 19.71 5.71 14.43
N THR A 58 19.23 4.66 15.09
CA THR A 58 19.99 3.45 15.42
C THR A 58 19.83 2.35 14.35
N GLY A 59 18.99 2.58 13.34
CA GLY A 59 18.66 1.62 12.29
C GLY A 59 17.57 0.63 12.69
N ARG A 60 16.92 0.81 13.85
CA ARG A 60 15.81 -0.03 14.27
C ARG A 60 14.55 0.38 13.52
N ILE A 61 13.94 -0.58 12.82
CA ILE A 61 12.63 -0.37 12.18
C ILE A 61 11.57 -0.24 13.28
N TYR A 62 10.85 0.88 13.30
CA TYR A 62 9.77 1.11 14.27
C TYR A 62 8.40 1.25 13.59
N ALA A 63 8.35 1.50 12.28
CA ALA A 63 7.12 1.57 11.51
C ALA A 63 7.26 0.93 10.13
N ARG A 64 6.12 0.56 9.55
CA ARG A 64 5.99 0.11 8.16
C ARG A 64 4.79 0.82 7.55
N ILE A 65 5.03 1.58 6.49
CA ILE A 65 4.02 2.32 5.76
C ILE A 65 3.60 1.47 4.57
N ASP A 66 2.29 1.24 4.39
CA ASP A 66 1.79 0.34 3.35
C ASP A 66 2.09 0.84 1.94
N LEU A 67 1.87 2.14 1.69
CA LEU A 67 2.17 2.81 0.43
C LEU A 67 2.77 4.20 0.65
N GLY A 68 3.64 4.67 -0.23
CA GLY A 68 4.12 6.04 -0.14
C GLY A 68 5.16 6.42 -1.17
N TYR A 69 5.79 7.56 -0.95
CA TYR A 69 6.95 8.00 -1.71
C TYR A 69 8.07 8.36 -0.74
N GLU A 70 9.03 7.45 -0.57
CA GLU A 70 10.11 7.61 0.43
C GLU A 70 10.89 8.89 0.17
N LYS A 71 11.23 9.14 -1.10
CA LYS A 71 11.95 10.36 -1.53
C LYS A 71 11.24 11.66 -1.16
N TYR A 72 9.91 11.66 -1.10
CA TYR A 72 9.12 12.85 -0.83
C TYR A 72 8.58 12.89 0.60
N GLN A 73 8.89 11.89 1.44
CA GLN A 73 8.37 11.76 2.80
C GLN A 73 6.83 11.81 2.83
N ILE A 74 6.19 11.13 1.87
CA ILE A 74 4.73 11.05 1.78
C ILE A 74 4.29 9.64 2.13
N ALA A 75 3.53 9.49 3.22
CA ALA A 75 2.84 8.26 3.58
C ALA A 75 1.41 8.25 3.00
N ILE A 76 0.95 7.09 2.55
CA ILE A 76 -0.41 6.84 2.08
C ILE A 76 -0.92 5.60 2.81
N GLU A 77 -1.75 5.82 3.82
CA GLU A 77 -2.32 4.75 4.64
C GLU A 77 -3.83 4.64 4.42
N TYR A 78 -4.35 3.41 4.39
CA TYR A 78 -5.78 3.17 4.38
C TYR A 78 -6.27 3.07 5.83
N ASP A 79 -7.06 4.05 6.26
CA ASP A 79 -7.73 3.96 7.56
C ASP A 79 -8.94 3.03 7.46
N GLY A 80 -8.78 1.77 7.87
CA GLY A 80 -9.84 0.78 7.87
C GLY A 80 -10.71 0.86 9.13
N GLU A 81 -12.03 0.61 9.01
CA GLU A 81 -12.96 0.59 10.15
C GLU A 81 -12.54 -0.38 11.29
N ASP A 82 -11.72 -1.39 11.00
CA ASP A 82 -11.20 -2.38 11.97
C ASP A 82 -9.92 -1.93 12.71
N PHE A 83 -9.26 -0.82 12.30
CA PHE A 83 -7.96 -0.38 12.83
C PHE A 83 -8.04 0.27 14.24
N HIS A 84 -9.22 0.31 14.86
CA HIS A 84 -9.45 0.99 16.14
C HIS A 84 -10.04 0.10 17.23
N SER A 85 -9.97 -1.22 17.10
CA SER A 85 -10.73 -2.11 17.98
C SER A 85 -10.17 -2.22 19.41
N THR A 86 -8.93 -1.79 19.70
CA THR A 86 -8.38 -1.80 21.08
C THR A 86 -7.69 -0.48 21.50
N PRO A 87 -7.79 -0.08 22.79
CA PRO A 87 -7.07 1.08 23.34
C PRO A 87 -5.55 1.03 23.16
N GLU A 88 -4.96 -0.16 23.22
CA GLU A 88 -3.53 -0.39 23.10
C GLU A 88 -3.04 -0.13 21.66
N GLN A 89 -3.81 -0.57 20.65
CA GLN A 89 -3.52 -0.27 19.24
C GLN A 89 -3.56 1.23 18.98
N ARG A 90 -4.58 1.94 19.51
CA ARG A 90 -4.68 3.40 19.35
C ARG A 90 -3.51 4.15 19.99
N ALA A 91 -3.03 3.70 21.15
CA ALA A 91 -1.89 4.33 21.81
C ALA A 91 -0.58 4.07 21.04
N HIS A 92 -0.42 2.87 20.48
CA HIS A 92 0.71 2.52 19.64
C HIS A 92 0.71 3.32 18.33
N ASP A 93 -0.43 3.44 17.67
CA ASP A 93 -0.57 4.20 16.41
C ASP A 93 -0.35 5.69 16.66
N ALA A 94 -0.92 6.27 17.71
CA ALA A 94 -0.67 7.68 18.06
C ALA A 94 0.80 7.97 18.37
N ALA A 95 1.51 7.05 19.01
CA ALA A 95 2.94 7.19 19.27
C ALA A 95 3.78 7.05 17.98
N ARG A 96 3.36 6.14 17.09
CA ARG A 96 3.98 5.92 15.78
C ARG A 96 3.82 7.14 14.88
N ASP A 97 2.61 7.68 14.78
CA ASP A 97 2.29 8.82 13.91
C ASP A 97 3.01 10.10 14.40
N ALA A 98 3.03 10.33 15.72
CA ALA A 98 3.79 11.44 16.29
C ALA A 98 5.30 11.35 16.03
N GLN A 99 5.85 10.13 15.99
CA GLN A 99 7.26 9.90 15.65
C GLN A 99 7.54 10.13 14.15
N LEU A 100 6.61 9.73 13.28
CA LEU A 100 6.71 10.00 11.83
C LEU A 100 6.69 11.50 11.54
N ASP A 101 5.80 12.25 12.18
CA ASP A 101 5.71 13.71 12.02
C ASP A 101 6.99 14.44 12.50
N ASP A 102 7.67 13.94 13.53
CA ASP A 102 8.93 14.53 14.04
C ASP A 102 10.13 14.23 13.13
N ASP A 103 10.13 13.06 12.48
CA ASP A 103 11.20 12.62 11.59
C ASP A 103 11.09 13.19 10.15
N GLY A 104 9.92 13.76 9.81
CA GLY A 104 9.68 14.56 8.60
C GLY A 104 9.02 13.80 7.46
#